data_AF-A0A1D7QEG9-F1
#
_entry.id   AF-A0A1D7QEG9-F1
#
_cell.length_a   1.000
_cell.length_b   1.000
_cell.length_c   1.000
_cell.angle_alpha   90.00
_cell.angle_beta   90.00
_cell.angle_gamma   90.00
#
_symmetry.space_group_name_H-M   'P 1'
#
loop_
_entity.id
_entity.type
_entity.pdbx_description
1 polymer ?
#
loop_
_entity_poly.entity_id
_entity_poly.type
_entity_poly.pdbx_seq_one_letter_code
_entity_poly.pdbx_strand_id
1 'polypeptide(L)'
;MKPSLMKNLSLFTIAVFFLLFMAGCKGGAGNLDEGTATDVIAAHLKTNPEFESVRIPVGEMKFRSKNDQLELEKYKSLQAKGLVGMTLENQKKKFLSKDSVYVFQISLTDQAKPYVLKQDASKATLRALDYVLDPEKPVTLIKGDSRVARVTVSLKKERNDFAIFLKDKGTSSNFITKTYKLKFKKEEGWVLIGD
;
A
#
# COMPACT_ATOMS: atom_id res chain seq x y z
N MET A 1 -48.97 17.83 -46.96
CA MET A 1 -48.69 19.20 -46.51
C MET A 1 -48.02 19.14 -45.13
N LYS A 2 -46.69 19.24 -45.08
CA LYS A 2 -45.92 19.76 -43.92
C LYS A 2 -45.77 21.27 -44.15
N PRO A 3 -45.44 22.15 -43.18
CA PRO A 3 -44.83 21.90 -41.86
C PRO A 3 -45.41 22.76 -40.70
N SER A 4 -45.01 22.51 -39.45
CA SER A 4 -44.64 23.61 -38.52
C SER A 4 -43.92 23.07 -37.29
N LEU A 5 -42.64 23.42 -37.25
CA LEU A 5 -41.73 23.34 -36.12
C LEU A 5 -42.12 24.43 -35.10
N MET A 6 -42.33 24.08 -33.83
CA MET A 6 -42.21 25.05 -32.72
C MET A 6 -41.24 24.51 -31.69
N LYS A 7 -40.06 25.12 -31.69
CA LYS A 7 -39.14 25.22 -30.56
C LYS A 7 -39.82 26.04 -29.46
N ASN A 8 -39.65 25.63 -28.21
CA ASN A 8 -39.65 26.41 -26.97
C ASN A 8 -39.53 25.39 -25.82
N LEU A 9 -38.94 25.64 -24.66
CA LEU A 9 -38.03 26.64 -24.11
C LEU A 9 -37.93 26.19 -22.64
N SER A 10 -36.72 26.04 -22.12
CA SER A 10 -36.39 26.12 -20.68
C SER A 10 -37.09 25.19 -19.68
N LEU A 11 -36.31 24.33 -19.02
CA LEU A 11 -35.99 24.49 -17.60
C LEU A 11 -35.04 23.37 -17.13
N PHE A 12 -33.85 23.80 -16.75
CA PHE A 12 -32.94 23.11 -15.82
C PHE A 12 -33.73 22.56 -14.62
N THR A 13 -33.56 21.28 -14.29
CA THR A 13 -33.83 20.79 -12.94
C THR A 13 -32.66 19.93 -12.47
N ILE A 14 -31.86 20.59 -11.65
CA ILE A 14 -30.84 20.06 -10.75
C ILE A 14 -31.50 19.11 -9.75
N ALA A 15 -30.92 17.94 -9.53
CA ALA A 15 -31.04 17.21 -8.26
C ALA A 15 -29.82 16.29 -8.08
N VAL A 16 -28.71 16.91 -7.70
CA VAL A 16 -27.61 16.25 -6.99
C VAL A 16 -28.17 15.83 -5.62
N PHE A 17 -28.41 14.54 -5.43
CA PHE A 17 -28.75 13.89 -4.17
C PHE A 17 -28.13 12.48 -4.29
N PHE A 18 -26.95 12.19 -3.76
CA PHE A 18 -26.75 11.88 -2.35
C PHE A 18 -25.25 12.05 -2.01
N LEU A 19 -24.89 13.22 -1.47
CA LEU A 19 -23.68 13.42 -0.66
C LEU A 19 -24.14 13.78 0.75
N LEU A 20 -24.72 12.81 1.45
CA LEU A 20 -25.04 12.93 2.86
C LEU A 20 -24.79 11.59 3.53
N PHE A 21 -23.53 11.34 3.90
CA PHE A 21 -23.25 10.55 5.09
C PHE A 21 -22.11 11.20 5.88
N MET A 22 -22.50 11.66 7.07
CA MET A 22 -21.67 12.00 8.24
C MET A 22 -21.09 13.42 8.33
N ALA A 23 -21.98 14.42 8.38
CA ALA A 23 -21.73 15.59 9.22
C ALA A 23 -22.12 15.24 10.68
N GLY A 24 -21.16 14.70 11.44
CA GLY A 24 -21.26 14.59 12.89
C GLY A 24 -21.05 15.95 13.54
N CYS A 25 -22.09 16.78 13.60
CA CYS A 25 -22.09 17.98 14.45
C CYS A 25 -22.22 17.57 15.93
N LYS A 26 -21.17 17.82 16.72
CA LYS A 26 -21.30 18.10 18.16
C LYS A 26 -20.45 19.32 18.50
N GLY A 27 -21.12 20.45 18.74
CA GLY A 27 -20.52 21.63 19.34
C GLY A 27 -20.18 21.39 20.80
N GLY A 28 -19.08 22.01 21.25
CA GLY A 28 -18.38 21.70 22.51
C GLY A 28 -17.07 20.99 22.17
N ALA A 29 -15.96 21.33 22.83
CA ALA A 29 -14.66 20.70 22.57
C ALA A 29 -14.84 19.18 22.58
N GLY A 30 -14.82 18.57 21.38
CA GLY A 30 -15.31 17.21 21.20
C GLY A 30 -14.38 16.26 21.91
N ASN A 31 -14.81 15.69 23.04
CA ASN A 31 -14.06 14.63 23.70
C ASN A 31 -13.71 13.59 22.65
N LEU A 32 -12.42 13.39 22.41
CA LEU A 32 -11.94 12.38 21.49
C LEU A 32 -12.09 11.03 22.19
N ASP A 33 -13.06 10.24 21.75
CA ASP A 33 -13.17 8.83 22.15
C ASP A 33 -12.34 7.92 21.22
N GLU A 34 -12.14 6.67 21.65
CA GLU A 34 -11.34 5.69 20.92
C GLU A 34 -11.94 5.36 19.54
N GLY A 35 -13.27 5.35 19.40
CA GLY A 35 -13.95 5.07 18.14
C GLY A 35 -13.69 6.16 17.11
N THR A 36 -13.89 7.42 17.50
CA THR A 36 -13.61 8.60 16.66
C THR A 36 -12.14 8.66 16.28
N ALA A 37 -11.23 8.39 17.23
CA ALA A 37 -9.80 8.35 16.95
C ALA A 37 -9.44 7.25 15.94
N THR A 38 -10.05 6.06 16.07
CA THR A 38 -9.87 4.94 15.15
C THR A 38 -10.34 5.30 13.74
N ASP A 39 -11.53 5.89 13.61
CA ASP A 39 -12.10 6.26 12.32
C ASP A 39 -11.27 7.33 11.60
N VAL A 40 -10.79 8.34 12.33
CA VAL A 40 -9.91 9.39 11.77
C VAL A 40 -8.61 8.79 11.27
N ILE A 41 -7.98 7.89 12.03
CA ILE A 41 -6.73 7.23 11.62
C ILE A 41 -6.98 6.26 10.47
N ALA A 42 -8.08 5.51 10.48
CA ALA A 42 -8.44 4.59 9.40
C ALA A 42 -8.69 5.33 8.08
N ALA A 43 -9.40 6.46 8.12
CA ALA A 43 -9.61 7.32 6.96
C ALA A 43 -8.28 7.90 6.45
N HIS A 44 -7.39 8.29 7.35
CA HIS A 44 -6.05 8.76 6.99
C HIS A 44 -5.24 7.66 6.28
N LEU A 45 -5.14 6.47 6.86
CA LEU A 45 -4.41 5.33 6.29
C LEU A 45 -4.97 4.83 4.95
N LYS A 46 -6.28 4.98 4.72
CA LYS A 46 -6.88 4.70 3.39
C LYS A 46 -6.39 5.67 2.32
N THR A 47 -6.15 6.92 2.70
CA THR A 47 -5.72 7.99 1.77
C THR A 47 -4.20 8.03 1.63
N ASN A 48 -3.49 7.76 2.72
CA ASN A 48 -2.03 7.75 2.83
C ASN A 48 -1.60 6.40 3.39
N PRO A 49 -1.60 5.33 2.57
CA PRO A 49 -1.24 4.01 3.03
C PRO A 49 0.22 3.99 3.51
N GLU A 50 0.42 3.40 4.67
CA GLU A 50 1.75 3.09 5.16
C GLU A 50 2.21 1.75 4.62
N PHE A 51 3.40 1.72 4.03
CA PHE A 51 3.95 0.50 3.48
C PHE A 51 5.47 0.48 3.52
N GLU A 52 6.04 -0.73 3.46
CA GLU A 52 7.44 -0.91 3.10
C GLU A 52 7.57 -1.27 1.63
N SER A 53 8.53 -0.61 0.97
CA SER A 53 8.91 -0.93 -0.40
C SER A 53 10.19 -1.75 -0.45
N VAL A 54 10.29 -2.62 -1.45
CA VAL A 54 11.52 -3.32 -1.81
C VAL A 54 11.95 -2.91 -3.21
N ARG A 55 13.26 -2.92 -3.45
CA ARG A 55 13.81 -2.73 -4.78
C ARG A 55 14.41 -4.03 -5.28
N ILE A 56 13.87 -4.56 -6.37
CA ILE A 56 14.34 -5.79 -6.99
C ILE A 56 14.98 -5.50 -8.35
N PRO A 57 16.06 -6.21 -8.72
CA PRO A 57 16.55 -6.21 -10.09
C PRO A 57 15.56 -6.91 -11.04
N VAL A 58 15.46 -6.41 -12.26
CA VAL A 58 14.67 -6.98 -13.37
C VAL A 58 15.48 -6.80 -14.67
N GLY A 59 15.00 -7.36 -15.78
CA GLY A 59 15.74 -7.42 -17.04
C GLY A 59 16.67 -8.63 -17.10
N GLU A 60 17.78 -8.50 -17.83
CA GLU A 60 18.74 -9.59 -17.97
C GLU A 60 19.47 -9.83 -16.64
N MET A 61 19.35 -11.04 -16.12
CA MET A 61 19.90 -11.43 -14.83
C MET A 61 20.64 -12.75 -14.93
N LYS A 62 21.83 -12.78 -14.34
CA LYS A 62 22.70 -13.95 -14.31
C LYS A 62 22.70 -14.59 -12.93
N PHE A 63 22.40 -15.88 -12.88
CA PHE A 63 22.39 -16.69 -11.67
C PHE A 63 23.40 -17.84 -11.77
N ARG A 64 24.21 -18.00 -10.74
CA ARG A 64 25.07 -19.18 -10.53
C ARG A 64 24.35 -20.20 -9.68
N SER A 65 24.36 -21.45 -10.16
CA SER A 65 23.65 -22.58 -9.54
C SER A 65 23.94 -22.78 -8.05
N LYS A 66 25.15 -22.48 -7.59
CA LYS A 66 25.52 -22.65 -6.18
C LYS A 66 25.35 -21.40 -5.34
N ASN A 67 25.78 -20.25 -5.86
CA ASN A 67 25.88 -19.03 -5.06
C ASN A 67 24.57 -18.24 -5.05
N ASP A 68 23.79 -18.32 -6.13
CA ASP A 68 22.63 -17.48 -6.35
C ASP A 68 21.32 -18.30 -6.29
N GLN A 69 21.38 -19.53 -5.75
CA GLN A 69 20.24 -20.45 -5.70
C GLN A 69 19.06 -19.86 -4.91
N LEU A 70 19.32 -19.33 -3.70
CA LEU A 70 18.27 -18.75 -2.86
C LEU A 70 17.58 -17.56 -3.53
N GLU A 71 18.35 -16.73 -4.24
CA GLU A 71 17.80 -15.59 -4.97
C GLU A 71 16.97 -16.06 -6.17
N LEU A 72 17.47 -17.03 -6.93
CA LEU A 72 16.75 -17.62 -8.06
C LEU A 72 15.43 -18.27 -7.62
N GLU A 73 15.41 -18.93 -6.46
CA GLU A 73 14.21 -19.55 -5.89
C GLU A 73 13.13 -18.53 -5.55
N LYS A 74 13.50 -17.33 -5.07
CA LYS A 74 12.53 -16.23 -4.86
C LYS A 74 11.82 -15.85 -6.16
N TYR A 75 12.57 -15.65 -7.24
CA TYR A 75 11.98 -15.32 -8.55
C TYR A 75 11.11 -16.46 -9.08
N LYS A 76 11.55 -17.72 -8.95
CA LYS A 76 10.72 -18.87 -9.31
C LYS A 76 9.41 -18.93 -8.52
N SER A 77 9.43 -18.58 -7.24
CA SER A 77 8.21 -18.53 -6.42
C SER A 77 7.23 -17.47 -6.93
N LEU A 78 7.74 -16.31 -7.37
CA LEU A 78 6.91 -15.24 -7.95
C LEU A 78 6.41 -15.59 -9.35
N GLN A 79 7.21 -16.32 -10.12
CA GLN A 79 6.81 -16.84 -11.42
C GLN A 79 5.66 -17.85 -11.27
N ALA A 80 5.74 -18.76 -10.30
CA ALA A 80 4.67 -19.71 -10.02
C ALA A 80 3.34 -19.02 -9.65
N LYS A 81 3.42 -17.83 -9.03
CA LYS A 81 2.26 -16.98 -8.71
C LYS A 81 1.85 -16.04 -9.85
N GLY A 82 2.52 -16.11 -11.01
CA GLY A 82 2.22 -15.28 -12.17
C GLY A 82 2.56 -13.81 -11.98
N LEU A 83 3.36 -13.43 -10.98
CA LEU A 83 3.77 -12.04 -10.69
C LEU A 83 5.01 -11.61 -11.46
N VAL A 84 5.85 -12.58 -11.84
CA VAL A 84 7.09 -12.37 -12.58
C VAL A 84 7.15 -13.31 -13.78
N GLY A 85 7.50 -12.78 -14.95
CA GLY A 85 7.90 -13.59 -16.10
C GLY A 85 9.40 -13.88 -16.05
N MET A 86 9.78 -15.14 -16.23
CA MET A 86 11.18 -15.54 -16.36
C MET A 86 11.36 -16.32 -17.67
N THR A 87 12.25 -15.82 -18.54
CA THR A 87 12.62 -16.48 -19.79
C THR A 87 14.09 -16.84 -19.75
N LEU A 88 14.45 -18.12 -19.93
CA LEU A 88 15.85 -18.54 -20.00
C LEU A 88 16.42 -18.16 -21.37
N GLU A 89 17.42 -17.28 -21.39
CA GLU A 89 18.08 -16.87 -22.63
C GLU A 89 19.33 -17.69 -22.91
N ASN A 90 20.10 -18.01 -21.87
CA ASN A 90 21.35 -18.76 -22.03
C ASN A 90 21.64 -19.62 -20.81
N GLN A 91 22.19 -20.82 -21.05
CA GLN A 91 22.70 -21.71 -20.02
C GLN A 91 24.11 -22.15 -20.38
N LYS A 92 25.10 -21.72 -19.59
CA LYS A 92 26.48 -22.14 -19.74
C LYS A 92 26.86 -23.12 -18.63
N LYS A 93 26.97 -24.40 -18.99
CA LYS A 93 27.57 -25.42 -18.13
C LYS A 93 29.09 -25.24 -18.17
N LYS A 94 29.74 -25.01 -17.02
CA LYS A 94 31.21 -24.99 -16.97
C LYS A 94 31.71 -26.44 -17.06
N PHE A 95 32.43 -26.77 -18.14
CA PHE A 95 32.88 -28.12 -18.48
C PHE A 95 33.66 -28.86 -17.36
N LEU A 96 34.27 -28.12 -16.43
CA LEU A 96 35.03 -28.67 -15.29
C LEU A 96 34.48 -28.25 -13.91
N SER A 97 33.34 -27.56 -13.85
CA SER A 97 32.77 -27.11 -12.57
C SER A 97 31.32 -27.56 -12.44
N LYS A 98 30.96 -28.01 -11.24
CA LYS A 98 29.55 -28.28 -10.88
C LYS A 98 28.71 -27.00 -10.80
N ASP A 99 29.30 -25.82 -10.94
CA ASP A 99 28.60 -24.54 -10.96
C ASP A 99 28.20 -24.13 -12.38
N SER A 100 26.91 -24.25 -12.68
CA SER A 100 26.30 -23.80 -13.94
C SER A 100 25.86 -22.34 -13.83
N VAL A 101 25.92 -21.64 -14.96
CA VAL A 101 25.46 -20.25 -15.09
C VAL A 101 24.20 -20.21 -15.94
N TYR A 102 23.17 -19.56 -15.43
CA TYR A 102 21.91 -19.30 -16.12
C TYR A 102 21.74 -17.80 -16.34
N VAL A 103 21.32 -17.40 -17.52
CA VAL A 103 20.95 -16.02 -17.85
C VAL A 103 19.46 -16.01 -18.16
N PHE A 104 18.71 -15.27 -17.35
CA PHE A 104 17.26 -15.12 -17.48
C PHE A 104 16.91 -13.67 -17.80
N GLN A 105 15.94 -13.48 -18.68
CA GLN A 105 15.21 -12.23 -18.81
C GLN A 105 14.04 -12.23 -17.83
N ILE A 106 14.09 -11.33 -16.84
CA ILE A 106 13.08 -11.17 -15.78
C ILE A 106 12.21 -9.95 -16.07
N SER A 107 10.89 -10.12 -16.02
CA SER A 107 9.91 -9.04 -16.24
C SER A 107 8.79 -9.11 -15.22
N LEU A 108 8.19 -7.96 -14.90
CA LEU A 108 6.96 -7.91 -14.10
C LEU A 108 5.76 -8.17 -15.01
N THR A 109 4.83 -9.00 -14.54
CA THR A 109 3.60 -9.28 -15.29
C THR A 109 2.53 -8.24 -14.98
N ASP A 110 1.39 -8.32 -15.69
CA ASP A 110 0.23 -7.48 -15.40
C ASP A 110 -0.31 -7.66 -13.97
N GLN A 111 -0.17 -8.85 -13.39
CA GLN A 111 -0.61 -9.13 -12.01
C GLN A 111 0.22 -8.37 -10.97
N ALA A 112 1.46 -7.99 -11.30
CA ALA A 112 2.32 -7.22 -10.41
C ALA A 112 1.98 -5.73 -10.37
N LYS A 113 1.22 -5.19 -11.35
CA LYS A 113 0.91 -3.75 -11.49
C LYS A 113 0.45 -3.06 -10.20
N PRO A 114 -0.45 -3.64 -9.38
CA PRO A 114 -0.91 -2.99 -8.14
C PRO A 114 0.19 -2.74 -7.11
N TYR A 115 1.30 -3.46 -7.22
CA TYR A 115 2.43 -3.37 -6.30
C TYR A 115 3.56 -2.48 -6.85
N VAL A 116 3.51 -2.08 -8.12
CA VAL A 116 4.59 -1.28 -8.73
C VAL A 116 4.50 0.18 -8.32
N LEU A 117 5.54 0.66 -7.63
CA LEU A 117 5.68 2.07 -7.26
C LEU A 117 6.53 2.83 -8.26
N LYS A 118 7.59 2.18 -8.76
CA LYS A 118 8.48 2.74 -9.77
C LYS A 118 9.12 1.62 -10.59
N GLN A 119 9.26 1.83 -11.89
CA GLN A 119 9.94 0.89 -12.78
C GLN A 119 11.01 1.61 -13.60
N ASP A 120 12.23 1.10 -13.53
CA ASP A 120 13.38 1.47 -14.35
C ASP A 120 13.73 0.30 -15.29
N ALA A 121 14.65 0.51 -16.24
CA ALA A 121 15.05 -0.52 -17.20
C ALA A 121 15.61 -1.82 -16.58
N SER A 122 16.29 -1.72 -15.42
CA SER A 122 16.95 -2.86 -14.76
C SER A 122 16.51 -3.08 -13.32
N LYS A 123 15.57 -2.27 -12.80
CA LYS A 123 15.13 -2.34 -11.41
C LYS A 123 13.66 -1.94 -11.30
N ALA A 124 12.96 -2.57 -10.37
CA ALA A 124 11.62 -2.18 -9.98
C ALA A 124 11.55 -1.93 -8.48
N THR A 125 10.89 -0.85 -8.07
CA THR A 125 10.52 -0.58 -6.69
C THR A 125 9.07 -0.99 -6.52
N LEU A 126 8.84 -1.92 -5.59
CA LEU A 126 7.57 -2.58 -5.37
C LEU A 126 7.14 -2.38 -3.92
N ARG A 127 5.83 -2.22 -3.70
CA ARG A 127 5.22 -2.36 -2.38
C ARG A 127 5.30 -3.82 -1.96
N ALA A 128 5.83 -4.10 -0.78
CA ALA A 128 6.06 -5.47 -0.30
C ALA A 128 5.30 -5.80 1.00
N LEU A 129 4.97 -4.77 1.78
CA LEU A 129 4.29 -4.92 3.05
C LEU A 129 3.44 -3.69 3.28
N ASP A 130 2.18 -3.90 3.64
CA ASP A 130 1.25 -2.85 4.02
C ASP A 130 1.06 -2.85 5.55
N TYR A 131 0.94 -1.67 6.15
CA TYR A 131 0.63 -1.52 7.57
C TYR A 131 -0.83 -1.16 7.73
N VAL A 132 -1.59 -2.08 8.34
CA VAL A 132 -3.04 -1.95 8.51
C VAL A 132 -3.37 -1.87 9.99
N LEU A 133 -4.38 -1.08 10.36
CA LEU A 133 -4.87 -1.04 11.73
C LEU A 133 -5.21 -2.44 12.23
N ASP A 134 -4.71 -2.77 13.41
CA ASP A 134 -5.02 -4.03 14.09
C ASP A 134 -6.44 -3.95 14.69
N PRO A 135 -7.44 -4.69 14.18
CA PRO A 135 -8.80 -4.60 14.70
C PRO A 135 -8.95 -5.19 16.11
N GLU A 136 -7.99 -6.02 16.55
CA GLU A 136 -8.03 -6.70 17.85
C GLU A 136 -7.38 -5.88 18.96
N LYS A 137 -6.57 -4.88 18.61
CA LYS A 137 -5.90 -4.02 19.59
C LYS A 137 -6.51 -2.62 19.56
N PRO A 138 -7.23 -2.22 20.61
CA PRO A 138 -7.76 -0.87 20.70
C PRO A 138 -6.64 0.16 20.72
N VAL A 139 -6.99 1.37 20.38
CA VAL A 139 -6.09 2.52 20.35
C VAL A 139 -5.66 2.89 21.77
N THR A 140 -4.43 2.55 22.15
CA THR A 140 -3.93 2.68 23.53
C THR A 140 -3.05 3.92 23.71
N LEU A 141 -3.67 5.09 23.78
CA LEU A 141 -3.19 6.33 24.46
C LEU A 141 -3.94 7.49 23.83
N ILE A 142 -4.74 8.20 24.63
CA ILE A 142 -5.29 9.51 24.29
C ILE A 142 -4.73 10.47 25.34
N LYS A 143 -3.54 11.02 25.09
CA LYS A 143 -3.04 12.13 25.92
C LYS A 143 -3.22 13.41 25.14
N GLY A 144 -4.16 14.23 25.58
CA GLY A 144 -4.47 15.48 24.92
C GLY A 144 -5.03 16.54 25.84
N ASP A 145 -4.61 17.78 25.61
CA ASP A 145 -5.39 18.95 25.96
C ASP A 145 -6.69 18.92 25.13
N SER A 146 -7.71 19.67 25.53
CA SER A 146 -9.04 19.80 24.93
C SER A 146 -9.09 19.99 23.39
N ARG A 147 -7.96 20.30 22.73
CA ARG A 147 -7.86 20.55 21.28
C ARG A 147 -6.77 19.77 20.55
N VAL A 148 -5.92 19.01 21.24
CA VAL A 148 -4.82 18.25 20.63
C VAL A 148 -4.67 16.94 21.36
N ALA A 149 -4.69 15.83 20.64
CA ALA A 149 -4.52 14.50 21.21
C ALA A 149 -3.37 13.75 20.51
N ARG A 150 -2.62 12.96 21.28
CA ARG A 150 -1.70 11.95 20.74
C ARG A 150 -2.35 10.59 20.87
N VAL A 151 -2.39 9.87 19.75
CA VAL A 151 -3.12 8.63 19.58
C VAL A 151 -2.15 7.54 19.15
N THR A 152 -1.90 6.55 20.01
CA THR A 152 -1.01 5.43 19.69
C THR A 152 -1.82 4.23 19.22
N VAL A 153 -1.49 3.71 18.04
CA VAL A 153 -2.14 2.55 17.44
C VAL A 153 -1.15 1.43 17.17
N SER A 154 -1.66 0.20 17.16
CA SER A 154 -0.95 -0.97 16.67
C SER A 154 -1.28 -1.16 15.19
N LEU A 155 -0.25 -1.21 14.34
CA LEU A 155 -0.39 -1.53 12.92
C LEU A 155 0.17 -2.92 12.65
N LYS A 156 -0.68 -3.81 12.15
CA LYS A 156 -0.32 -5.16 11.72
C LYS A 156 0.43 -5.08 10.39
N LYS A 157 1.47 -5.91 10.26
CA LYS A 157 2.23 -6.09 9.02
C LYS A 157 1.50 -7.07 8.11
N GLU A 158 0.96 -6.58 7.00
CA GLU A 158 0.37 -7.41 5.94
C GLU A 158 1.40 -7.58 4.81
N ARG A 159 2.07 -8.73 4.81
CA ARG A 159 3.09 -9.08 3.81
C ARG A 159 2.43 -9.58 2.54
N ASN A 160 2.84 -9.04 1.39
CA ASN A 160 2.49 -9.60 0.09
C ASN A 160 3.61 -10.52 -0.44
N ASP A 161 3.44 -11.04 -1.65
CA ASP A 161 4.38 -11.99 -2.24
C ASP A 161 5.79 -11.42 -2.46
N PHE A 162 5.94 -10.11 -2.66
CA PHE A 162 7.24 -9.45 -2.79
C PHE A 162 7.97 -9.26 -1.44
N ALA A 163 7.31 -9.54 -0.31
CA ALA A 163 7.93 -9.51 1.01
C ALA A 163 9.12 -10.48 1.15
N ILE A 164 9.21 -11.51 0.29
CA ILE A 164 10.36 -12.43 0.23
C ILE A 164 11.71 -11.73 -0.05
N PHE A 165 11.68 -10.49 -0.54
CA PHE A 165 12.87 -9.66 -0.76
C PHE A 165 13.12 -8.64 0.33
N LEU A 166 12.22 -8.49 1.31
CA LEU A 166 12.46 -7.62 2.46
C LEU A 166 13.59 -8.22 3.30
N LYS A 167 14.48 -7.35 3.75
CA LYS A 167 15.50 -7.73 4.73
C LYS A 167 14.84 -7.81 6.10
N ASP A 168 15.11 -8.87 6.85
CA ASP A 168 14.64 -8.96 8.23
C ASP A 168 15.30 -7.85 9.06
N LYS A 169 14.51 -6.84 9.44
CA LYS A 169 14.97 -5.70 10.26
C LYS A 169 15.07 -6.04 11.76
N GLY A 170 15.34 -7.30 12.10
CA GLY A 170 15.59 -7.74 13.49
C GLY A 170 14.42 -7.60 14.48
N THR A 171 13.21 -7.26 14.02
CA THR A 171 12.02 -7.23 14.86
C THR A 171 11.20 -8.49 14.65
N SER A 172 11.24 -9.42 15.60
CA SER A 172 10.42 -10.64 15.65
C SER A 172 8.91 -10.38 15.87
N SER A 173 8.46 -9.15 15.61
CA SER A 173 7.07 -8.72 15.78
C SER A 173 6.38 -8.58 14.43
N ASN A 174 5.14 -9.09 14.38
CA ASN A 174 4.22 -8.95 13.24
C ASN A 174 3.45 -7.63 13.24
N PHE A 175 3.75 -6.71 14.16
CA PHE A 175 3.14 -5.38 14.22
C PHE A 175 4.18 -4.30 14.51
N ILE A 176 3.82 -3.04 14.25
CA ILE A 176 4.52 -1.85 14.74
C ILE A 176 3.55 -1.03 15.59
N THR A 177 4.09 -0.15 16.44
CA THR A 177 3.27 0.86 17.11
C THR A 177 3.64 2.22 16.54
N LYS A 178 2.62 3.02 16.17
CA LYS A 178 2.81 4.38 15.67
C LYS A 178 1.92 5.33 16.44
N THR A 179 2.43 6.53 16.70
CA THR A 179 1.68 7.58 17.41
C THR A 179 1.36 8.70 16.44
N TYR A 180 0.06 8.97 16.26
CA TYR A 180 -0.43 10.06 15.43
C TYR A 180 -0.84 11.25 16.29
N LYS A 181 -0.69 12.45 15.73
CA LYS A 181 -1.12 13.68 16.39
C LYS A 181 -2.39 14.21 15.73
N LEU A 182 -3.47 14.25 16.51
CA LEU A 182 -4.77 14.78 16.09
C LEU A 182 -4.98 16.18 16.70
N LYS A 183 -5.61 17.06 15.94
CA LYS A 183 -6.01 18.41 16.38
C LYS A 183 -7.47 18.64 16.05
N PHE A 184 -8.21 19.18 17.00
CA PHE A 184 -9.59 19.58 16.80
C PHE A 184 -9.64 20.93 16.06
N LYS A 185 -10.34 20.97 14.93
CA LYS A 185 -10.71 22.16 14.19
C LYS A 185 -12.22 22.32 14.25
N LYS A 186 -12.70 23.53 14.56
CA LYS A 186 -14.15 23.79 14.77
C LYS A 186 -15.02 23.42 13.56
N GLU A 187 -14.51 23.62 12.34
CA GLU A 187 -15.25 23.38 11.10
C GLU A 187 -15.07 21.96 10.54
N GLU A 188 -13.92 21.32 10.80
CA GLU A 188 -13.53 20.04 10.18
C GLU A 188 -13.57 18.85 11.16
N GLY A 189 -13.75 19.11 12.46
CA GLY A 189 -13.63 18.09 13.51
C GLY A 189 -12.17 17.75 13.84
N TRP A 190 -11.93 16.52 14.30
CA TRP A 190 -10.58 16.04 14.60
C TRP A 190 -9.84 15.67 13.30
N VAL A 191 -8.68 16.27 13.09
CA VAL A 191 -7.85 16.02 11.90
C VAL A 191 -6.41 15.70 12.29
N LEU A 192 -5.74 14.92 11.44
CA LEU A 192 -4.34 14.56 11.61
C LEU A 192 -3.44 15.74 11.19
N ILE A 193 -2.49 16.14 12.05
CA ILE A 193 -1.63 17.33 11.82
C ILE A 193 -0.14 16.99 11.66
N GLY A 194 0.21 15.72 11.64
CA GLY A 194 1.57 15.24 11.42
C GLY A 194 1.80 13.84 11.97
N ASP A 195 2.78 13.17 11.36
CA ASP A 195 3.38 11.90 11.78
C ASP A 195 4.62 12.13 12.66
#